data_AF-A0A7W0SZ81-F1
#
_entry.id   AF-A0A7W0SZ81-F1
#
_cell.length_a   1.000
_cell.length_b   1.000
_cell.length_c   1.000
_cell.angle_alpha   90.00
_cell.angle_beta   90.00
_cell.angle_gamma   90.00
#
_symmetry.space_group_name_H-M   'P 1'
#
loop_
_entity.id
_entity.type
_entity.pdbx_description
1 polymer ?
#
loop_
_entity_poly.entity_id
_entity_poly.type
_entity_poly.pdbx_seq_one_letter_code
_entity_poly.pdbx_strand_id
1 'polypeptide(L)'
;MPGREPTAARDLAGRASESACPWCGSSATVRVQRGFVGPTDDRNQYLNCNACNRLTFEIISKTVRDMRVGQFRVGGTYRDTANQTKYTITRVLKVGMNECLLYVKPLMRTESGNDRTRDRD
;
A
#
# COMPACT_ATOMS: atom_id res chain seq x y z
N MET A 1 29.74 11.61 46.23
CA MET A 1 29.73 10.47 45.29
C MET A 1 28.69 10.73 44.22
N PRO A 2 29.08 11.16 43.00
CA PRO A 2 28.14 11.37 41.91
C PRO A 2 27.78 10.03 41.26
N GLY A 3 26.57 9.54 41.52
CA GLY A 3 25.98 8.43 40.79
C GLY A 3 25.52 8.90 39.41
N ARG A 4 26.42 8.81 38.43
CA ARG A 4 26.07 8.83 37.00
C ARG A 4 25.49 7.46 36.66
N GLU A 5 24.18 7.38 36.49
CA GLU A 5 23.55 6.32 35.71
C GLU A 5 23.19 6.87 34.32
N PRO A 6 23.84 6.39 33.25
CA PRO A 6 23.38 6.60 31.89
C PRO A 6 22.44 5.45 31.53
N THR A 7 21.13 5.62 31.70
CA THR A 7 20.18 4.69 31.07
C THR A 7 20.15 5.03 29.58
N ALA A 8 20.93 4.23 28.84
CA ALA A 8 20.95 4.05 27.39
C ALA A 8 19.74 4.67 26.68
N ALA A 9 19.95 5.66 25.81
CA ALA A 9 20.27 5.41 24.41
C ALA A 9 19.21 4.47 23.79
N ARG A 10 18.25 5.05 23.05
CA ARG A 10 18.29 5.14 21.57
C ARG A 10 18.01 3.76 20.95
N ASP A 11 17.19 3.77 19.89
CA ASP A 11 16.81 2.59 19.08
C ASP A 11 15.53 1.83 19.47
N LEU A 12 14.41 2.54 19.55
CA LEU A 12 13.10 1.99 19.13
C LEU A 12 12.45 2.82 18.00
N ALA A 13 13.24 3.66 17.32
CA ALA A 13 12.91 4.27 16.04
C ALA A 13 13.61 3.52 14.87
N GLY A 14 13.91 2.23 15.07
CA GLY A 14 14.74 1.39 14.21
C GLY A 14 14.04 0.18 13.58
N ARG A 15 12.70 0.17 13.56
CA ARG A 15 11.93 -0.74 12.70
C ARG A 15 10.87 0.09 12.00
N ALA A 16 11.29 0.64 10.87
CA ALA A 16 10.37 1.14 9.86
C ALA A 16 9.20 0.15 9.74
N SER A 17 8.01 0.71 9.80
CA SER A 17 6.74 0.01 9.91
C SER A 17 6.45 -0.81 8.65
N GLU A 18 7.06 -1.98 8.51
CA GLU A 18 6.93 -2.84 7.33
C GLU A 18 5.53 -3.48 7.17
N SER A 19 4.63 -3.29 8.13
CA SER A 19 3.28 -3.88 8.10
C SER A 19 2.21 -3.00 8.74
N ALA A 20 2.43 -1.68 8.86
CA ALA A 20 1.37 -0.82 9.35
C ALA A 20 0.35 -0.54 8.24
N CYS A 21 -0.93 -0.64 8.57
CA CYS A 21 -1.99 -0.33 7.63
C CYS A 21 -1.89 1.12 7.17
N PRO A 22 -1.83 1.39 5.86
CA PRO A 22 -1.72 2.76 5.35
C PRO A 22 -2.93 3.65 5.66
N TRP A 23 -4.05 3.05 6.09
CA TRP A 23 -5.31 3.76 6.35
C TRP A 23 -5.51 4.14 7.82
N CYS A 24 -5.15 3.24 8.73
CA CYS A 24 -5.41 3.41 10.17
C CYS A 24 -4.14 3.36 11.02
N GLY A 25 -2.96 3.11 10.42
CA GLY A 25 -1.70 2.97 11.14
C GLY A 25 -1.59 1.68 11.99
N SER A 26 -2.62 0.84 12.03
CA SER A 26 -2.62 -0.39 12.84
C SER A 26 -1.60 -1.40 12.33
N SER A 27 -0.91 -2.08 13.24
CA SER A 27 0.01 -3.18 12.95
C SER A 27 -0.69 -4.53 12.74
N ALA A 28 -2.01 -4.63 12.99
CA ALA A 28 -2.80 -5.84 12.82
C ALA A 28 -3.12 -6.13 11.34
N THR A 29 -2.10 -6.36 10.53
CA THR A 29 -2.22 -6.61 9.10
C THR A 29 -1.75 -8.00 8.71
N VAL A 30 -2.40 -8.58 7.69
CA VAL A 30 -2.07 -9.87 7.09
C VAL A 30 -1.67 -9.58 5.65
N ARG A 31 -0.42 -9.88 5.31
CA ARG A 31 0.09 -9.73 3.94
C ARG A 31 -0.14 -11.03 3.18
N VAL A 32 -0.88 -10.94 2.10
CA VAL A 32 -1.03 -12.02 1.12
C VAL A 32 -0.01 -11.76 0.01
N GLN A 33 1.04 -12.56 0.01
CA GLN A 33 2.06 -12.53 -1.03
C GLN A 33 1.63 -13.44 -2.19
N ARG A 34 1.77 -12.93 -3.42
CA ARG A 34 1.62 -13.75 -4.62
C ARG A 34 2.60 -14.92 -4.54
N GLY A 35 2.09 -16.14 -4.64
CA GLY A 35 2.90 -17.34 -4.82
C GLY A 35 3.51 -17.39 -6.22
N PHE A 36 4.75 -17.86 -6.34
CA PHE A 36 5.32 -18.24 -7.65
C PHE A 36 5.14 -19.74 -7.93
N VAL A 37 4.90 -20.54 -6.89
CA VAL A 37 4.64 -21.99 -6.93
C VAL A 37 3.81 -22.37 -5.69
N GLY A 38 2.55 -22.77 -5.83
CA GLY A 38 1.74 -23.27 -4.71
C GLY A 38 0.22 -23.29 -4.98
N PRO A 39 -0.57 -24.10 -4.24
CA PRO A 39 -2.01 -24.31 -4.44
C PRO A 39 -2.90 -23.13 -4.00
N THR A 40 -2.32 -22.09 -3.42
CA THR A 40 -2.99 -20.86 -2.99
C THR A 40 -2.55 -19.71 -3.90
N ASP A 41 -2.65 -19.92 -5.22
CA ASP A 41 -2.14 -19.01 -6.27
C ASP A 41 -3.02 -17.75 -6.37
N ASP A 42 -2.91 -16.88 -5.37
CA ASP A 42 -3.49 -15.55 -5.45
C ASP A 42 -2.65 -14.74 -6.43
N ARG A 43 -3.26 -14.34 -7.56
CA ARG A 43 -2.57 -13.64 -8.65
C ARG A 43 -2.10 -12.24 -8.27
N ASN A 44 -2.66 -11.68 -7.20
CA ASN A 44 -2.38 -10.35 -6.70
C ASN A 44 -1.62 -10.43 -5.38
N GLN A 45 -0.81 -9.41 -5.10
CA GLN A 45 -0.22 -9.21 -3.79
C GLN A 45 -0.92 -8.05 -3.10
N TYR A 46 -1.38 -8.29 -1.88
CA TYR A 46 -2.12 -7.30 -1.10
C TYR A 46 -1.90 -7.45 0.40
N LEU A 47 -2.19 -6.37 1.12
CA LEU A 47 -2.18 -6.29 2.56
C LEU A 47 -3.61 -6.09 3.06
N ASN A 48 -4.12 -7.04 3.84
CA ASN A 48 -5.41 -6.93 4.50
C ASN A 48 -5.21 -6.44 5.94
N CYS A 49 -5.95 -5.44 6.38
CA CYS A 49 -5.91 -4.97 7.76
C CYS A 49 -7.10 -5.49 8.56
N ASN A 50 -6.88 -6.24 9.63
CA ASN A 50 -7.99 -6.75 10.47
C ASN A 50 -8.64 -5.64 11.33
N ALA A 51 -7.95 -4.52 11.55
CA ALA A 51 -8.50 -3.42 12.35
C ALA A 51 -9.53 -2.59 11.58
N CYS A 52 -9.25 -2.26 10.31
CA CYS A 52 -10.16 -1.48 9.47
C CYS A 52 -10.84 -2.30 8.36
N ASN A 53 -10.56 -3.61 8.28
CA ASN A 53 -11.02 -4.53 7.25
C ASN A 53 -10.84 -4.00 5.82
N ARG A 54 -9.75 -3.24 5.59
CA ARG A 54 -9.41 -2.70 4.27
C ARG A 54 -8.28 -3.49 3.63
N LEU A 55 -8.47 -3.79 2.35
CA LEU A 55 -7.48 -4.42 1.50
C LEU A 55 -6.70 -3.36 0.72
N THR A 56 -5.37 -3.42 0.82
CA THR A 56 -4.45 -2.53 0.11
C THR A 56 -3.64 -3.35 -0.88
N PHE A 57 -3.84 -3.10 -2.18
CA PHE A 57 -3.04 -3.75 -3.20
C PHE A 57 -1.61 -3.20 -3.25
N GLU A 58 -0.64 -4.10 -3.44
CA GLU A 58 0.76 -3.76 -3.74
C GLU A 58 1.12 -4.15 -5.17
N ILE A 59 0.68 -5.33 -5.62
CA ILE A 59 0.89 -5.83 -6.98
C ILE A 59 -0.44 -6.37 -7.52
N ILE A 60 -0.79 -5.94 -8.71
CA ILE A 60 -2.00 -6.38 -9.40
C ILE A 60 -1.61 -7.08 -10.69
N SER A 61 -2.04 -8.32 -10.87
CA SER A 61 -1.90 -9.04 -12.13
C SER A 61 -3.05 -8.66 -13.07
N LYS A 62 -2.70 -8.29 -14.30
CA LYS A 62 -3.63 -7.94 -15.38
C LYS A 62 -3.22 -8.62 -16.66
N THR A 63 -4.19 -8.92 -17.51
CA THR A 63 -3.91 -9.44 -18.85
C THR A 63 -3.44 -8.33 -19.79
N VAL A 64 -2.84 -8.70 -20.92
CA VAL A 64 -2.49 -7.72 -21.97
C VAL A 64 -3.74 -7.00 -22.49
N ARG A 65 -4.89 -7.69 -22.50
CA ARG A 65 -6.18 -7.09 -22.87
C ARG A 65 -6.62 -6.04 -21.85
N ASP A 66 -6.56 -6.34 -20.55
CA ASP A 66 -6.88 -5.39 -19.49
C ASP A 66 -5.98 -4.14 -19.56
N MET A 67 -4.68 -4.33 -19.83
CA MET A 67 -3.74 -3.23 -20.00
C MET A 67 -4.16 -2.27 -21.12
N ARG A 68 -4.65 -2.81 -22.24
CA ARG A 68 -5.15 -2.00 -23.36
C ARG A 68 -6.45 -1.29 -23.02
N VAL A 69 -7.42 -2.02 -22.45
CA VAL A 69 -8.75 -1.46 -22.11
C VAL A 69 -8.65 -0.39 -21.03
N GLY A 70 -7.89 -0.67 -19.97
CA GLY A 70 -7.67 0.25 -18.85
C GLY A 70 -6.60 1.31 -19.11
N GLN A 71 -5.92 1.24 -20.27
CA GLN A 71 -4.81 2.13 -20.65
C GLN A 71 -3.77 2.29 -19.52
N PHE A 72 -3.50 1.20 -18.81
CA PHE A 72 -2.63 1.22 -17.64
C PHE A 72 -1.18 1.45 -18.06
N ARG A 73 -0.55 2.44 -17.44
CA ARG A 73 0.84 2.82 -17.67
C ARG A 73 1.47 3.34 -16.38
N VAL A 74 2.80 3.35 -16.32
CA VAL A 74 3.53 3.98 -15.21
C VAL A 74 3.11 5.45 -15.09
N GLY A 75 2.89 5.92 -13.86
CA GLY A 75 2.33 7.25 -13.57
C GLY A 75 0.81 7.34 -13.77
N GLY A 76 0.18 6.33 -14.35
CA GLY A 76 -1.28 6.22 -14.42
C GLY A 76 -1.90 5.89 -13.07
N THR A 77 -3.24 5.90 -13.03
CA THR A 77 -4.00 5.54 -11.83
C THR A 77 -4.78 4.25 -12.08
N TYR A 78 -4.64 3.29 -11.17
CA TYR A 78 -5.54 2.15 -11.06
C TYR A 78 -6.63 2.48 -10.05
N ARG A 79 -7.90 2.27 -10.40
CA ARG A 79 -9.02 2.42 -9.48
C ARG A 79 -9.58 1.06 -9.16
N ASP A 80 -9.55 0.71 -7.88
CA ASP A 80 -10.24 -0.45 -7.38
C ASP A 80 -11.70 -0.09 -7.08
N THR A 81 -12.63 -0.70 -7.80
CA THR A 81 -14.07 -0.41 -7.66
C THR A 81 -14.63 -1.00 -6.37
N ALA A 82 -14.10 -2.13 -5.90
CA ALA A 82 -14.57 -2.84 -4.72
C ALA A 82 -14.31 -2.05 -3.43
N ASN A 83 -13.08 -1.55 -3.27
CA ASN A 83 -12.66 -0.76 -2.10
C ASN A 83 -12.72 0.75 -2.35
N GLN A 84 -13.27 1.18 -3.50
CA GLN A 84 -13.31 2.57 -3.99
C GLN A 84 -11.97 3.31 -3.86
N THR A 85 -10.87 2.56 -3.93
CA THR A 85 -9.53 3.05 -3.62
C THR A 85 -8.79 3.36 -4.92
N LYS A 86 -8.13 4.51 -4.96
CA LYS A 86 -7.26 4.88 -6.08
C LYS A 86 -5.82 4.52 -5.74
N TYR A 87 -5.11 4.05 -6.73
CA TYR A 87 -3.72 3.67 -6.62
C TYR A 87 -2.92 4.27 -7.77
N THR A 88 -1.71 4.76 -7.49
CA THR A 88 -0.77 5.17 -8.53
C THR A 88 0.05 3.98 -8.98
N ILE A 89 0.13 3.78 -10.29
CA ILE A 89 0.96 2.73 -10.90
C ILE A 89 2.40 3.23 -10.92
N THR A 90 3.24 2.63 -10.10
CA THR A 90 4.66 3.01 -9.98
C THR A 90 5.55 2.24 -10.94
N ARG A 91 5.15 1.03 -11.31
CA ARG A 91 5.89 0.19 -12.26
C ARG A 91 4.94 -0.77 -12.97
N VAL A 92 5.25 -1.10 -14.21
CA VAL A 92 4.58 -2.14 -14.98
C VAL A 92 5.65 -3.13 -15.43
N LEU A 93 5.42 -4.42 -15.20
CA LEU A 93 6.30 -5.51 -15.60
C LEU A 93 5.51 -6.53 -16.41
N LYS A 94 5.91 -6.80 -17.65
CA LYS A 94 5.31 -7.87 -18.44
C LYS A 94 5.96 -9.20 -18.07
N VAL A 95 5.16 -10.17 -17.65
CA VAL A 95 5.61 -11.51 -17.27
C VAL A 95 4.93 -12.54 -18.18
N GLY A 96 5.72 -13.27 -18.97
CA GLY A 96 5.18 -14.20 -19.95
C GLY A 96 4.42 -13.53 -21.12
N MET A 97 3.54 -14.31 -21.77
CA MET A 97 2.90 -13.90 -23.02
C MET A 97 1.64 -13.05 -22.83
N ASN A 98 0.86 -13.28 -21.77
CA ASN A 98 -0.43 -12.61 -21.54
C ASN A 98 -0.61 -12.06 -20.11
N GLU A 99 0.45 -11.88 -19.35
CA GLU A 99 0.37 -11.36 -17.98
C GLU A 99 1.26 -10.11 -17.81
N CYS A 100 0.72 -9.11 -17.12
CA CYS A 100 1.37 -7.88 -16.75
C CYS A 100 1.13 -7.63 -15.26
N LEU A 101 2.20 -7.37 -14.52
CA LEU A 101 2.16 -7.00 -13.11
C LEU A 101 2.26 -5.48 -12.99
N LEU A 102 1.28 -4.89 -12.30
CA LEU A 102 1.25 -3.48 -11.98
C LEU A 102 1.66 -3.33 -10.51
N TYR A 103 2.78 -2.67 -10.27
CA TYR A 103 3.18 -2.25 -8.93
C TYR A 103 2.45 -0.96 -8.61
N VAL A 104 1.73 -0.96 -7.51
CA VAL A 104 0.84 0.14 -7.17
C VAL A 104 1.10 0.64 -5.75
N LYS A 105 0.82 1.92 -5.53
CA LYS A 105 0.80 2.54 -4.19
C LYS A 105 -0.56 3.18 -3.96
N PRO A 106 -1.18 2.99 -2.78
CA PRO A 106 -2.46 3.62 -2.48
C PRO A 106 -2.29 5.14 -2.49
N LEU A 107 -3.17 5.82 -3.21
CA LEU A 107 -3.35 7.25 -3.05
C LEU A 107 -4.23 7.45 -1.81
N MET A 108 -3.57 7.54 -0.66
CA MET A 108 -4.21 8.09 0.52
C MET A 108 -4.62 9.50 0.14
N ARG A 109 -5.93 9.76 -0.01
CA ARG A 109 -6.38 11.14 0.12
C ARG A 109 -6.09 11.48 1.56
N THR A 110 -4.98 12.15 1.80
CA THR A 110 -4.90 13.06 2.92
C THR A 110 -6.05 14.01 2.65
N GLU A 111 -7.18 13.80 3.31
CA GLU A 111 -8.12 14.88 3.52
C GLU A 111 -7.33 15.87 4.37
N SER A 112 -6.53 16.70 3.70
CA SER A 112 -5.98 17.91 4.28
C SER A 112 -7.22 18.71 4.64
N GLY A 113 -7.68 18.49 5.87
CA GLY A 113 -8.73 19.23 6.52
C GLY A 113 -8.37 20.68 6.32
N ASN A 114 -9.19 21.32 5.50
CA ASN A 114 -9.08 22.70 5.12
C ASN A 114 -8.88 23.53 6.38
N ASP A 115 -7.70 24.14 6.45
CA ASP A 115 -7.41 25.37 7.16
C ASP A 115 -8.66 26.27 7.12
N ARG A 116 -9.40 26.29 8.23
CA ARG A 116 -10.36 27.35 8.49
C ARG A 116 -9.61 28.43 9.24
N THR A 117 -8.72 29.11 8.53
CA THR A 117 -8.54 30.54 8.76
C THR A 117 -9.91 31.20 8.62
N ARG A 118 -10.54 31.46 9.77
CA ARG A 118 -11.47 32.55 10.03
C ARG A 118 -10.75 33.30 11.15
N ASP A 119 -10.00 34.37 10.90
CA ASP A 119 -10.45 35.70 10.49
C ASP A 119 -11.78 36.15 11.12
N ARG A 120 -11.70 37.31 11.80
CA ARG A 120 -12.65 38.01 12.69
C ARG A 120 -12.62 37.57 14.16
N ASP A 121 -12.40 38.44 15.14
CA ASP A 121 -12.20 39.91 15.22
C ASP A 121 -11.58 40.15 16.61
#